data_AF-A0A350CCE1-F1
#
_entry.id   AF-A0A350CCE1-F1
#
_cell.length_a   1.000
_cell.length_b   1.000
_cell.length_c   1.000
_cell.angle_alpha   90.00
_cell.angle_beta   90.00
_cell.angle_gamma   90.00
#
_symmetry.space_group_name_H-M   'P 1'
#
loop_
_entity.id
_entity.type
_entity.pdbx_description
1 polymer ?
#
loop_
_entity_poly.entity_id
_entity_poly.type
_entity_poly.pdbx_seq_one_letter_code
_entity_poly.pdbx_strand_id
1 'polypeptide(L)'
;MSGQSGPVGRRGRTRRHFLRSAGVSLGLPWLPSLASSGLAGPAGHRGQPTCVAFLHFPNGVWQPDWTPQGTGHDYLLSKTLQPLSAVRQHVAVLTGLDKVHSHGGDGHYAKTANFLTGMPVRKTMGSDISAGGISVDQLIASHWKGQTPVNSLVVGAEPMRGGVDRGVGYTALYSSCISWDSASRPVTPDVEPRAVFERLFESRIDGDPQLRQRGRRLLDLVLQDARRMRGNLGRDDVYKLDEYLDAVRTVESRIEFSEQQAAELQVSRLSPEQLAQLKPEFSADFRDRLSMMLDLLVLAFQTNTTRVCSMMLGNGVSSQSFHFLEGVT
;
A
#
# COMPACT_ATOMS: atom_id res chain seq x y z
N MET A 1 60.23 -22.61 12.18
CA MET A 1 59.62 -22.74 10.85
C MET A 1 58.19 -22.23 10.94
N SER A 2 57.94 -21.16 10.20
CA SER A 2 56.77 -20.29 10.21
C SER A 2 55.49 -20.99 9.75
N GLY A 3 54.42 -20.82 10.54
CA GLY A 3 53.06 -21.15 10.14
C GLY A 3 52.48 -20.12 9.16
N GLN A 4 51.63 -20.58 8.26
CA GLN A 4 50.74 -19.73 7.48
C GLN A 4 49.30 -20.23 7.65
N SER A 5 48.54 -19.50 8.47
CA SER A 5 47.09 -19.47 8.43
C SER A 5 46.66 -18.53 7.28
N GLY A 6 45.92 -19.06 6.31
CA GLY A 6 45.36 -18.27 5.21
C GLY A 6 44.33 -17.24 5.70
N PRO A 7 44.06 -16.18 4.93
CA PRO A 7 43.16 -15.11 5.35
C PRO A 7 41.72 -15.63 5.36
N VAL A 8 41.09 -15.60 6.54
CA VAL A 8 39.65 -15.79 6.68
C VAL A 8 38.95 -14.61 6.01
N GLY A 9 38.28 -14.89 4.89
CA GLY A 9 37.47 -13.90 4.18
C GLY A 9 36.38 -13.33 5.09
N ARG A 10 36.43 -12.02 5.34
CA ARG A 10 35.34 -11.27 5.98
C ARG A 10 34.09 -11.35 5.08
N ARG A 11 33.15 -12.22 5.42
CA ARG A 11 31.77 -12.18 4.88
C ARG A 11 31.16 -10.83 5.26
N GLY A 12 30.86 -10.00 4.27
CA GLY A 12 30.22 -8.70 4.46
C GLY A 12 28.86 -8.83 5.14
N ARG A 13 28.72 -8.26 6.33
CA ARG A 13 27.43 -8.13 7.04
C ARG A 13 26.62 -7.05 6.34
N THR A 14 25.51 -7.39 5.70
CA THR A 14 24.62 -6.40 5.07
C THR A 14 23.53 -5.94 6.06
N ARG A 15 22.88 -4.79 5.79
CA ARG A 15 21.69 -4.27 6.52
C ARG A 15 20.62 -5.32 6.85
N ARG A 16 20.54 -6.39 6.04
CA ARG A 16 19.58 -7.50 6.16
C ARG A 16 19.98 -8.56 7.19
N HIS A 17 21.24 -8.56 7.65
CA HIS A 17 21.77 -9.59 8.56
C HIS A 17 21.87 -9.16 10.02
N PHE A 18 21.61 -7.89 10.36
CA PHE A 18 21.90 -7.36 11.68
C PHE A 18 20.80 -7.62 12.73
N LEU A 19 19.56 -7.94 12.29
CA LEU A 19 18.44 -8.33 13.17
C LEU A 19 18.22 -9.84 13.26
N ARG A 20 19.26 -10.66 13.02
CA ARG A 20 19.14 -12.13 13.08
C ARG A 20 19.10 -12.72 14.51
N SER A 21 19.22 -11.92 15.56
CA SER A 21 19.32 -12.44 16.93
C SER A 21 18.01 -12.99 17.53
N ALA A 22 16.86 -12.89 16.85
CA ALA A 22 15.60 -13.44 17.36
C ALA A 22 14.63 -13.99 16.29
N GLY A 23 15.08 -14.27 15.06
CA GLY A 23 14.22 -14.85 14.01
C GLY A 23 13.18 -13.90 13.39
N VAL A 24 13.24 -12.61 13.72
CA VAL A 24 12.32 -11.58 13.23
C VAL A 24 13.14 -10.38 12.76
N SER A 25 12.96 -9.96 11.51
CA SER A 25 13.63 -8.77 10.98
C SER A 25 12.60 -7.75 10.51
N LEU A 26 12.33 -6.70 11.30
CA LEU A 26 11.61 -5.55 10.75
C LEU A 26 12.50 -4.84 9.73
N GLY A 27 11.89 -4.39 8.64
CA GLY A 27 12.52 -3.41 7.76
C GLY A 27 12.76 -2.13 8.57
N LEU A 28 14.00 -1.72 8.72
CA LEU A 28 14.31 -0.40 9.27
C LEU A 28 14.15 0.65 8.16
N PRO A 29 13.77 1.90 8.51
CA PRO A 29 13.84 2.99 7.56
C PRO A 29 15.28 3.20 7.07
N TRP A 30 15.44 4.03 6.04
CA TRP A 30 16.75 4.44 5.59
C TRP A 30 17.51 5.21 6.70
N LEU A 31 18.54 4.58 7.27
CA LEU A 31 19.41 5.12 8.32
C LEU A 31 20.83 5.40 7.76
N PRO A 32 21.13 6.63 7.33
CA PRO A 32 22.45 7.05 6.83
C PRO A 32 23.66 6.62 7.69
N SER A 33 23.54 6.61 9.02
CA SER A 33 24.60 6.20 9.95
C SER A 33 24.91 4.70 9.88
N LEU A 34 23.99 3.88 9.35
CA LEU A 34 24.26 2.46 9.04
C LEU A 34 24.96 2.28 7.69
N ALA A 35 24.99 3.31 6.84
CA ALA A 35 25.72 3.28 5.58
C ALA A 35 27.23 3.57 5.76
N SER A 36 27.61 4.30 6.81
CA SER A 36 29.01 4.62 7.15
C SER A 36 29.70 3.54 7.99
N SER A 37 28.96 2.63 8.64
CA SER A 37 29.50 1.59 9.54
C SER A 37 30.02 0.33 8.85
N GLY A 38 30.17 0.32 7.52
CA GLY A 38 30.66 -0.85 6.77
C GLY A 38 29.67 -2.04 6.72
N LEU A 39 28.43 -1.83 7.21
CA LEU A 39 27.31 -2.79 7.15
C LEU A 39 26.48 -2.67 5.86
N ALA A 40 26.88 -1.78 4.95
CA ALA A 40 26.30 -1.68 3.62
C ALA A 40 26.92 -2.76 2.72
N GLY A 41 26.07 -3.61 2.11
CA GLY A 41 26.50 -4.50 1.04
C GLY A 41 27.11 -3.73 -0.14
N PRO A 42 27.74 -4.43 -1.10
CA PRO A 42 28.51 -3.81 -2.16
C PRO A 42 27.69 -2.77 -2.93
N ALA A 43 28.38 -1.70 -3.30
CA ALA A 43 27.88 -0.42 -3.75
C ALA A 43 26.77 -0.47 -4.82
N GLY A 44 25.76 0.39 -4.62
CA GLY A 44 24.75 0.69 -5.64
C GLY A 44 23.57 1.45 -5.02
N HIS A 45 23.58 2.77 -5.19
CA HIS A 45 22.55 3.77 -4.82
C HIS A 45 22.79 4.52 -3.50
N ARG A 46 23.40 5.71 -3.67
CA ARG A 46 23.57 6.77 -2.67
C ARG A 46 22.30 7.65 -2.58
N GLY A 47 21.15 7.05 -2.30
CA GLY A 47 19.88 7.78 -2.19
C GLY A 47 18.75 6.91 -1.64
N GLN A 48 17.68 7.54 -1.15
CA GLN A 48 16.45 6.83 -0.83
C GLN A 48 15.93 6.11 -2.11
N PRO A 49 15.45 4.87 -2.00
CA PRO A 49 14.89 4.17 -3.16
C PRO A 49 13.75 4.96 -3.78
N THR A 50 13.72 5.07 -5.11
CA THR A 50 12.55 5.61 -5.80
C THR A 50 11.37 4.68 -5.60
N CYS A 51 10.25 5.24 -5.12
CA CYS A 51 8.98 4.56 -4.96
C CYS A 51 7.94 5.21 -5.87
N VAL A 52 6.96 4.44 -6.32
CA VAL A 52 5.85 4.91 -7.16
C VAL A 52 4.54 4.42 -6.55
N ALA A 53 3.57 5.33 -6.44
CA ALA A 53 2.22 5.02 -6.01
C ALA A 53 1.20 5.49 -7.06
N PHE A 54 0.23 4.64 -7.36
CA PHE A 54 -0.95 4.99 -8.15
C PHE A 54 -2.16 5.04 -7.24
N LEU A 55 -2.73 6.24 -7.06
CA LEU A 55 -3.94 6.44 -6.25
C LEU A 55 -5.13 6.69 -7.18
N HIS A 56 -6.08 5.76 -7.21
CA HIS A 56 -7.29 5.84 -8.01
C HIS A 56 -8.46 6.33 -7.16
N PHE A 57 -9.02 7.50 -7.50
CA PHE A 57 -10.32 7.94 -7.03
C PHE A 57 -11.38 7.62 -8.10
N PRO A 58 -12.47 6.90 -7.77
CA PRO A 58 -13.49 6.51 -8.74
C PRO A 58 -14.33 7.71 -9.21
N ASN A 59 -15.01 7.55 -10.34
CA ASN A 59 -15.99 8.51 -10.91
C ASN A 59 -15.43 9.88 -11.34
N GLY A 60 -14.12 10.08 -11.20
CA GLY A 60 -13.46 11.29 -11.63
C GLY A 60 -13.68 12.45 -10.66
N VAL A 61 -13.69 13.67 -11.21
CA VAL A 61 -13.72 14.92 -10.45
C VAL A 61 -14.67 15.90 -11.09
N TRP A 62 -15.11 16.88 -10.29
CA TRP A 62 -15.77 18.06 -10.81
C TRP A 62 -14.75 18.91 -11.60
N GLN A 63 -14.74 18.75 -12.93
CA GLN A 63 -13.70 19.32 -13.80
C GLN A 63 -13.49 20.84 -13.66
N PRO A 64 -14.55 21.67 -13.49
CA PRO A 64 -14.38 23.12 -13.31
C PRO A 64 -13.50 23.49 -12.10
N ASP A 65 -13.53 22.68 -11.03
CA ASP A 65 -12.76 22.93 -9.81
C ASP A 65 -11.49 22.07 -9.71
N TRP A 66 -11.20 21.24 -10.71
CA TRP A 66 -10.00 20.38 -10.73
C TRP A 66 -8.79 21.07 -11.34
N THR A 67 -8.98 21.77 -12.46
CA THR A 67 -7.85 22.30 -13.22
C THR A 67 -7.37 23.62 -12.59
N PRO A 68 -6.08 23.71 -12.18
CA PRO A 68 -5.53 24.93 -11.62
C PRO A 68 -5.46 26.05 -12.66
N GLN A 69 -5.44 27.29 -12.18
CA GLN A 69 -5.18 28.46 -13.01
C GLN A 69 -3.66 28.72 -13.11
N GLY A 70 -3.19 29.04 -14.31
CA GLY A 70 -1.77 29.23 -14.59
C GLY A 70 -1.03 27.94 -14.94
N THR A 71 0.24 28.09 -15.33
CA THR A 71 1.14 26.96 -15.68
C THR A 71 2.52 27.19 -15.06
N GLY A 72 3.39 26.18 -15.13
CA GLY A 72 4.75 26.26 -14.57
C GLY A 72 4.76 26.15 -13.04
N HIS A 73 5.77 26.76 -12.40
CA HIS A 73 5.97 26.65 -10.95
C HIS A 73 5.06 27.56 -10.11
N ASP A 74 4.28 28.45 -10.73
CA ASP A 74 3.50 29.48 -10.04
C ASP A 74 1.98 29.32 -10.22
N TYR A 75 1.53 28.14 -10.70
CA TYR A 75 0.10 27.84 -10.78
C TYR A 75 -0.58 27.93 -9.41
N LEU A 76 -1.85 28.34 -9.40
CA LEU A 76 -2.67 28.41 -8.20
C LEU A 76 -3.46 27.12 -8.03
N LEU A 77 -3.40 26.52 -6.84
CA LEU A 77 -4.22 25.34 -6.52
C LEU A 77 -5.70 25.68 -6.74
N SER A 78 -6.41 24.80 -7.46
CA SER A 78 -7.86 24.89 -7.60
C SER A 78 -8.55 24.54 -6.27
N LYS A 79 -9.86 24.80 -6.18
CA LYS A 79 -10.66 24.51 -4.97
C LYS A 79 -10.53 23.04 -4.52
N THR A 80 -10.63 22.09 -5.45
CA THR A 80 -10.53 20.65 -5.13
C THR A 80 -9.13 20.25 -4.64
N LEU A 81 -8.08 20.99 -5.04
CA LEU A 81 -6.70 20.68 -4.70
C LEU A 81 -6.18 21.45 -3.47
N GLN A 82 -6.99 22.33 -2.87
CA GLN A 82 -6.61 23.09 -1.66
C GLN A 82 -6.08 22.24 -0.49
N PRO A 83 -6.59 21.02 -0.24
CA PRO A 83 -6.03 20.16 0.81
C PRO A 83 -4.55 19.79 0.61
N LEU A 84 -4.00 19.96 -0.60
CA LEU A 84 -2.59 19.70 -0.91
C LEU A 84 -1.67 20.91 -0.70
N SER A 85 -2.19 22.03 -0.20
CA SER A 85 -1.43 23.29 0.00
C SER A 85 -0.14 23.12 0.81
N ALA A 86 -0.15 22.29 1.85
CA ALA A 86 1.01 22.01 2.68
C ALA A 86 2.18 21.34 1.94
N VAL A 87 1.90 20.67 0.81
CA VAL A 87 2.89 19.96 -0.02
C VAL A 87 2.93 20.49 -1.44
N ARG A 88 2.39 21.70 -1.70
CA ARG A 88 2.22 22.29 -3.03
C ARG A 88 3.49 22.15 -3.86
N GLN A 89 4.66 22.48 -3.32
CA GLN A 89 5.95 22.43 -4.02
C GLN A 89 6.31 21.06 -4.60
N HIS A 90 5.62 19.99 -4.19
CA HIS A 90 5.77 18.62 -4.67
C HIS A 90 4.62 18.16 -5.58
N VAL A 91 3.65 19.03 -5.88
CA VAL A 91 2.46 18.70 -6.67
C VAL A 91 2.58 19.32 -8.06
N ALA A 92 2.45 18.48 -9.08
CA ALA A 92 2.24 18.89 -10.46
C ALA A 92 0.86 18.41 -10.92
N VAL A 93 0.10 19.27 -11.58
CA VAL A 93 -1.18 18.91 -12.21
C VAL A 93 -0.96 18.84 -13.71
N LEU A 94 -1.04 17.63 -14.27
CA LEU A 94 -0.88 17.41 -15.70
C LEU A 94 -2.25 17.53 -16.37
N THR A 95 -2.36 18.43 -17.35
CA THR A 95 -3.57 18.67 -18.15
C THR A 95 -3.38 18.16 -19.58
N GLY A 96 -4.49 17.95 -20.30
CA GLY A 96 -4.46 17.49 -21.69
C GLY A 96 -4.05 16.02 -21.87
N LEU A 97 -3.96 15.25 -20.77
CA LEU A 97 -3.77 13.81 -20.85
C LEU A 97 -5.08 13.14 -21.27
N ASP A 98 -5.01 12.30 -22.29
CA ASP A 98 -6.14 11.55 -22.81
C ASP A 98 -5.76 10.08 -23.05
N LYS A 99 -6.73 9.19 -22.84
CA LYS A 99 -6.60 7.76 -23.13
C LYS A 99 -7.61 7.41 -24.20
N VAL A 100 -7.17 7.28 -25.45
CA VAL A 100 -8.03 7.00 -26.61
C VAL A 100 -8.95 5.79 -26.38
N HIS A 101 -8.46 4.76 -25.69
CA HIS A 101 -9.25 3.55 -25.39
C HIS A 101 -10.24 3.72 -24.22
N SER A 102 -10.28 4.87 -23.55
CA SER A 102 -11.28 5.24 -22.55
C SER A 102 -12.46 6.05 -23.14
N HIS A 103 -12.46 6.33 -24.46
CA HIS A 103 -13.57 7.03 -25.12
C HIS A 103 -14.81 6.14 -25.31
N GLY A 104 -14.62 4.82 -25.31
CA GLY A 104 -15.69 3.83 -25.37
C GLY A 104 -15.87 3.06 -24.06
N GLY A 105 -16.93 2.26 -24.01
CA GLY A 105 -17.26 1.44 -22.84
C GLY A 105 -17.93 2.22 -21.70
N ASP A 106 -18.30 1.49 -20.65
CA ASP A 106 -18.98 2.09 -19.50
C ASP A 106 -18.00 2.89 -18.62
N GLY A 107 -18.48 4.02 -18.08
CA GLY A 107 -17.68 4.94 -17.27
C GLY A 107 -17.18 4.35 -15.95
N HIS A 108 -17.95 3.47 -15.32
CA HIS A 108 -17.63 2.90 -14.01
C HIS A 108 -16.87 1.58 -14.10
N TYR A 109 -17.04 0.82 -15.19
CA TYR A 109 -16.38 -0.47 -15.39
C TYR A 109 -15.17 -0.36 -16.32
N ALA A 110 -15.37 0.04 -17.59
CA ALA A 110 -14.30 0.02 -18.58
C ALA A 110 -13.19 1.04 -18.27
N LYS A 111 -13.57 2.26 -17.82
CA LYS A 111 -12.58 3.30 -17.49
C LYS A 111 -11.83 3.03 -16.18
N THR A 112 -12.46 2.32 -15.23
CA THR A 112 -11.79 1.86 -14.01
C THR A 112 -10.78 0.76 -14.34
N ALA A 113 -11.23 -0.30 -15.02
CA ALA A 113 -10.38 -1.43 -15.39
C ALA A 113 -9.17 -1.01 -16.24
N ASN A 114 -9.32 -0.03 -17.12
CA ASN A 114 -8.24 0.44 -17.98
C ASN A 114 -7.34 1.53 -17.37
N PHE A 115 -7.55 1.89 -16.10
CA PHE A 115 -6.87 3.04 -15.49
C PHE A 115 -5.34 2.97 -15.64
N LEU A 116 -4.74 1.82 -15.34
CA LEU A 116 -3.28 1.60 -15.40
C LEU A 116 -2.81 0.83 -16.64
N THR A 117 -3.71 0.30 -17.48
CA THR A 117 -3.32 -0.35 -18.74
C THR A 117 -3.37 0.63 -19.91
N GLY A 118 -4.35 1.55 -19.91
CA GLY A 118 -4.65 2.42 -21.04
C GLY A 118 -5.12 1.68 -22.30
N MET A 119 -5.42 0.39 -22.20
CA MET A 119 -5.79 -0.49 -23.31
C MET A 119 -7.32 -0.67 -23.40
N PRO A 120 -7.84 -1.23 -24.52
CA PRO A 120 -9.26 -1.55 -24.62
C PRO A 120 -9.69 -2.60 -23.58
N VAL A 121 -10.79 -2.34 -22.88
CA VAL A 121 -11.42 -3.31 -21.98
C VAL A 121 -12.51 -4.06 -22.72
N ARG A 122 -12.46 -5.40 -22.64
CA ARG A 122 -13.49 -6.23 -23.27
C ARG A 122 -14.80 -6.12 -22.48
N LYS A 123 -15.87 -5.74 -23.18
CA LYS A 123 -17.23 -5.82 -22.64
C LYS A 123 -17.64 -7.29 -22.49
N THR A 124 -17.79 -7.73 -21.25
CA THR A 124 -18.15 -9.12 -20.92
C THR A 124 -18.78 -9.22 -19.54
N MET A 125 -19.62 -10.24 -19.35
CA MET A 125 -20.18 -10.65 -18.07
C MET A 125 -19.27 -11.61 -17.29
N GLY A 126 -18.04 -11.91 -17.76
CA GLY A 126 -16.98 -12.46 -16.91
C GLY A 126 -16.24 -13.70 -17.42
N SER A 127 -16.70 -14.38 -18.47
CA SER A 127 -16.06 -15.62 -18.97
C SER A 127 -14.73 -15.38 -19.70
N ASP A 128 -14.51 -14.18 -20.23
CA ASP A 128 -13.41 -13.83 -21.12
C ASP A 128 -12.85 -12.43 -20.79
N ILE A 129 -12.74 -12.12 -19.49
CA ILE A 129 -12.26 -10.82 -19.01
C ILE A 129 -10.94 -10.42 -19.67
N SER A 130 -10.82 -9.14 -20.03
CA SER A 130 -9.59 -8.56 -20.54
C SER A 130 -9.57 -7.05 -20.37
N ALA A 131 -8.49 -6.52 -19.77
CA ALA A 131 -8.13 -5.11 -19.78
C ALA A 131 -6.99 -4.79 -20.77
N GLY A 132 -6.79 -5.69 -21.75
CA GLY A 132 -5.96 -5.44 -22.94
C GLY A 132 -4.45 -5.56 -22.75
N GLY A 133 -3.92 -5.61 -21.53
CA GLY A 133 -2.48 -5.80 -21.29
C GLY A 133 -2.08 -5.86 -19.83
N ILE A 134 -0.77 -5.93 -19.59
CA ILE A 134 -0.17 -5.69 -18.28
C ILE A 134 -0.33 -4.21 -17.91
N SER A 135 -0.60 -3.91 -16.65
CA SER A 135 -0.70 -2.55 -16.15
C SER A 135 0.68 -1.95 -15.82
N VAL A 136 0.78 -0.62 -15.85
CA VAL A 136 2.05 0.09 -15.63
C VAL A 136 2.66 -0.19 -14.26
N ASP A 137 1.86 -0.36 -13.20
CA ASP A 137 2.34 -0.73 -11.87
C ASP A 137 2.97 -2.13 -11.86
N GLN A 138 2.35 -3.12 -12.51
CA GLN A 138 2.92 -4.47 -12.61
C GLN A 138 4.16 -4.52 -13.51
N LEU A 139 4.22 -3.67 -14.55
CA LEU A 139 5.41 -3.50 -15.37
C LEU A 139 6.58 -2.92 -14.56
N ILE A 140 6.35 -1.86 -13.77
CA ILE A 140 7.35 -1.27 -12.88
C ILE A 140 7.80 -2.29 -11.82
N ALA A 141 6.84 -3.00 -11.20
CA ALA A 141 7.13 -4.02 -10.20
C ALA A 141 8.01 -5.16 -10.75
N SER A 142 7.80 -5.54 -12.01
CA SER A 142 8.61 -6.54 -12.70
C SER A 142 10.06 -6.09 -12.88
N HIS A 143 10.30 -4.80 -13.11
CA HIS A 143 11.65 -4.23 -13.21
C HIS A 143 12.41 -4.25 -11.87
N TRP A 144 11.69 -4.15 -10.74
CA TRP A 144 12.26 -4.20 -9.39
C TRP A 144 12.13 -5.56 -8.71
N LYS A 145 11.74 -6.61 -9.45
CA LYS A 145 11.54 -7.95 -8.92
C LYS A 145 12.77 -8.44 -8.16
N GLY A 146 12.54 -8.93 -6.94
CA GLY A 146 13.60 -9.44 -6.06
C GLY A 146 14.43 -8.36 -5.34
N GLN A 147 14.16 -7.07 -5.55
CA GLN A 147 14.81 -5.98 -4.80
C GLN A 147 14.09 -5.68 -3.48
N THR A 148 12.81 -6.03 -3.38
CA THR A 148 11.96 -5.90 -2.19
C THR A 148 11.22 -7.20 -1.88
N PRO A 149 10.82 -7.47 -0.62
CA PRO A 149 10.03 -8.65 -0.27
C PRO A 149 8.66 -8.67 -0.95
N VAL A 150 8.00 -7.51 -1.06
CA VAL A 150 6.73 -7.35 -1.74
C VAL A 150 6.99 -6.65 -3.07
N ASN A 151 6.82 -7.38 -4.18
CA ASN A 151 7.08 -6.86 -5.53
C ASN A 151 6.13 -5.71 -5.91
N SER A 152 4.82 -5.90 -5.64
CA SER A 152 3.77 -4.90 -5.83
C SER A 152 2.76 -5.01 -4.70
N LEU A 153 2.42 -3.88 -4.09
CA LEU A 153 1.36 -3.79 -3.10
C LEU A 153 0.10 -3.21 -3.76
N VAL A 154 -0.88 -4.05 -4.04
CA VAL A 154 -2.17 -3.64 -4.62
C VAL A 154 -3.21 -3.69 -3.52
N VAL A 155 -3.81 -2.55 -3.22
CA VAL A 155 -4.71 -2.39 -2.08
C VAL A 155 -5.96 -1.59 -2.44
N GLY A 156 -6.98 -1.67 -1.60
CA GLY A 156 -8.23 -0.95 -1.79
C GLY A 156 -8.89 -0.51 -0.49
N ALA A 157 -9.73 0.51 -0.59
CA ALA A 157 -10.56 0.99 0.51
C ALA A 157 -12.01 0.47 0.41
N GLU A 158 -12.30 -0.51 -0.45
CA GLU A 158 -13.59 -1.19 -0.56
C GLU A 158 -13.40 -2.63 -1.05
N PRO A 159 -14.13 -3.61 -0.50
CA PRO A 159 -14.07 -4.98 -1.00
C PRO A 159 -14.45 -5.06 -2.48
N MET A 160 -13.84 -6.03 -3.17
CA MET A 160 -14.12 -6.30 -4.58
C MET A 160 -15.59 -6.72 -4.74
N ARG A 161 -16.29 -6.10 -5.69
CA ARG A 161 -17.66 -6.50 -6.03
C ARG A 161 -17.65 -7.74 -6.91
N GLY A 162 -18.30 -8.80 -6.44
CA GLY A 162 -18.59 -10.00 -7.23
C GLY A 162 -19.84 -9.81 -8.12
N GLY A 163 -19.99 -10.70 -9.10
CA GLY A 163 -21.17 -10.75 -9.96
C GLY A 163 -21.07 -9.90 -11.23
N VAL A 164 -22.22 -9.54 -11.78
CA VAL A 164 -22.35 -8.88 -13.07
C VAL A 164 -23.39 -7.78 -12.98
N ASP A 165 -23.14 -6.66 -13.64
CA ASP A 165 -24.14 -5.66 -13.92
C ASP A 165 -24.77 -5.96 -15.29
N ARG A 166 -26.02 -6.45 -15.25
CA ARG A 166 -26.77 -6.80 -16.45
C ARG A 166 -27.27 -5.58 -17.21
N GLY A 167 -27.41 -4.43 -16.55
CA GLY A 167 -27.87 -3.19 -17.17
C GLY A 167 -26.83 -2.64 -18.15
N VAL A 168 -25.55 -2.70 -17.77
CA VAL A 168 -24.45 -2.24 -18.64
C VAL A 168 -23.71 -3.37 -19.36
N GLY A 169 -23.89 -4.62 -18.93
CA GLY A 169 -23.29 -5.80 -19.54
C GLY A 169 -21.82 -6.01 -19.19
N TYR A 170 -21.42 -5.67 -17.96
CA TYR A 170 -20.06 -5.80 -17.46
C TYR A 170 -19.99 -6.67 -16.20
N THR A 171 -18.87 -7.37 -16.02
CA THR A 171 -18.53 -7.99 -14.73
C THR A 171 -18.23 -6.90 -13.68
N ALA A 172 -18.69 -7.11 -12.45
CA ALA A 172 -18.44 -6.20 -11.35
C ALA A 172 -16.95 -6.10 -10.98
N LEU A 173 -16.14 -7.09 -11.36
CA LEU A 173 -14.69 -7.07 -11.17
C LEU A 173 -14.04 -5.83 -11.79
N TYR A 174 -14.51 -5.38 -12.96
CA TYR A 174 -13.91 -4.23 -13.64
C TYR A 174 -14.08 -2.91 -12.91
N SER A 175 -15.08 -2.78 -12.03
CA SER A 175 -15.21 -1.59 -11.18
C SER A 175 -14.40 -1.69 -9.89
N SER A 176 -13.74 -2.82 -9.63
CA SER A 176 -12.98 -3.07 -8.39
C SER A 176 -11.52 -3.45 -8.62
N CYS A 177 -11.01 -3.37 -9.85
CA CYS A 177 -9.62 -3.69 -10.18
C CYS A 177 -9.03 -2.67 -11.15
N ILE A 178 -7.89 -2.07 -10.78
CA ILE A 178 -7.10 -1.18 -11.65
C ILE A 178 -5.77 -1.81 -12.11
N SER A 179 -5.36 -2.90 -11.46
CA SER A 179 -4.05 -3.54 -11.65
C SER A 179 -4.20 -4.90 -12.34
N TRP A 180 -3.31 -5.18 -13.29
CA TRP A 180 -3.39 -6.30 -14.22
C TRP A 180 -2.00 -6.87 -14.49
N ASP A 181 -1.79 -8.13 -14.12
CA ASP A 181 -0.51 -8.83 -14.35
C ASP A 181 -0.42 -9.39 -15.79
N SER A 182 -1.56 -9.57 -16.44
CA SER A 182 -1.67 -9.81 -17.88
C SER A 182 -2.99 -9.25 -18.38
N ALA A 183 -3.21 -9.30 -19.70
CA ALA A 183 -4.44 -8.80 -20.30
C ALA A 183 -5.71 -9.35 -19.63
N SER A 184 -5.72 -10.60 -19.15
CA SER A 184 -6.89 -11.25 -18.54
C SER A 184 -6.72 -11.64 -17.07
N ARG A 185 -5.60 -11.26 -16.43
CA ARG A 185 -5.31 -11.60 -15.03
C ARG A 185 -5.29 -10.33 -14.16
N PRO A 186 -6.41 -9.99 -13.50
CA PRO A 186 -6.44 -8.89 -12.56
C PRO A 186 -5.61 -9.23 -11.31
N VAL A 187 -5.02 -8.21 -10.69
CA VAL A 187 -4.43 -8.32 -9.36
C VAL A 187 -5.44 -7.80 -8.36
N THR A 188 -5.97 -8.68 -7.52
CA THR A 188 -6.99 -8.33 -6.52
C THR A 188 -6.42 -7.38 -5.48
N PRO A 189 -7.09 -6.26 -5.19
CA PRO A 189 -6.67 -5.37 -4.11
C PRO A 189 -6.90 -6.02 -2.74
N ASP A 190 -5.87 -5.99 -1.89
CA ASP A 190 -6.02 -6.29 -0.46
C ASP A 190 -6.74 -5.11 0.22
N VAL A 191 -7.83 -5.42 0.92
CA VAL A 191 -8.75 -4.41 1.47
C VAL A 191 -8.83 -4.44 3.00
N GLU A 192 -8.15 -5.41 3.60
CA GLU A 192 -8.11 -5.66 5.03
C GLU A 192 -6.81 -5.09 5.63
N PRO A 193 -6.87 -4.00 6.43
CA PRO A 193 -5.67 -3.37 6.98
C PRO A 193 -4.79 -4.33 7.78
N ARG A 194 -5.40 -5.24 8.56
CA ARG A 194 -4.69 -6.28 9.32
C ARG A 194 -3.86 -7.17 8.40
N ALA A 195 -4.46 -7.71 7.35
CA ALA A 195 -3.77 -8.60 6.42
C ALA A 195 -2.64 -7.88 5.67
N VAL A 196 -2.82 -6.60 5.34
CA VAL A 196 -1.75 -5.78 4.73
C VAL A 196 -0.62 -5.52 5.72
N PHE A 197 -0.93 -5.12 6.96
CA PHE A 197 0.06 -4.95 8.02
C PHE A 197 0.88 -6.24 8.21
N GLU A 198 0.20 -7.37 8.40
CA GLU A 198 0.84 -8.68 8.51
C GLU A 198 1.68 -8.98 7.27
N ARG A 199 1.19 -8.78 6.05
CA ARG A 199 1.99 -9.00 4.84
C ARG A 199 3.27 -8.15 4.80
N LEU A 200 3.22 -6.90 5.27
CA LEU A 200 4.38 -6.00 5.30
C LEU A 200 5.42 -6.42 6.36
N PHE A 201 4.97 -6.94 7.51
CA PHE A 201 5.84 -7.24 8.65
C PHE A 201 6.15 -8.74 8.84
N GLU A 202 5.27 -9.65 8.40
CA GLU A 202 5.41 -11.12 8.44
C GLU A 202 6.12 -11.71 7.22
N SER A 203 6.17 -11.03 6.06
CA SER A 203 6.93 -11.49 4.88
C SER A 203 8.45 -11.65 5.13
N ARG A 204 8.90 -11.41 6.37
CA ARG A 204 10.28 -11.52 6.86
C ARG A 204 10.42 -12.46 8.06
N ILE A 205 9.36 -13.20 8.42
CA ILE A 205 9.35 -14.20 9.49
C ILE A 205 9.39 -15.58 8.82
N ASP A 206 10.52 -16.28 8.96
CA ASP A 206 10.64 -17.65 8.46
C ASP A 206 9.71 -18.60 9.25
N GLY A 207 8.63 -19.04 8.59
CA GLY A 207 8.12 -20.42 8.66
C GLY A 207 7.42 -20.93 9.94
N ASP A 208 7.35 -20.21 11.06
CA ASP A 208 6.71 -20.74 12.28
C ASP A 208 5.21 -20.36 12.40
N PRO A 209 4.28 -21.32 12.29
CA PRO A 209 2.85 -21.09 12.48
C PRO A 209 2.47 -20.58 13.88
N GLN A 210 3.28 -20.86 14.91
CA GLN A 210 3.03 -20.41 16.28
C GLN A 210 3.41 -18.93 16.48
N LEU A 211 4.30 -18.39 15.64
CA LEU A 211 4.64 -16.96 15.64
C LEU A 211 3.50 -16.12 15.04
N ARG A 212 2.74 -16.65 14.08
CA ARG A 212 1.56 -15.96 13.49
C ARG A 212 0.47 -15.64 14.52
N GLN A 213 0.17 -16.56 15.43
CA GLN A 213 -0.75 -16.29 16.56
C GLN A 213 -0.20 -15.30 17.60
N ARG A 214 1.07 -14.89 17.49
CA ARG A 214 1.77 -14.02 18.44
C ARG A 214 2.10 -12.63 17.87
N GLY A 215 1.46 -12.19 16.78
CA GLY A 215 1.70 -10.88 16.13
C GLY A 215 1.99 -9.71 17.08
N ARG A 216 1.16 -9.52 18.12
CA ARG A 216 1.38 -8.52 19.20
C ARG A 216 2.75 -8.64 19.89
N ARG A 217 3.15 -9.85 20.27
CA ARG A 217 4.43 -10.10 20.95
C ARG A 217 5.63 -9.94 20.00
N LEU A 218 5.43 -10.13 18.70
CA LEU A 218 6.46 -10.00 17.69
C LEU A 218 6.85 -8.54 17.44
N LEU A 219 5.87 -7.63 17.31
CA LEU A 219 6.18 -6.21 17.19
C LEU A 219 6.92 -5.74 18.44
N ASP A 220 6.44 -6.07 19.64
CA ASP A 220 7.11 -5.72 20.89
C ASP A 220 8.57 -6.20 20.97
N LEU A 221 8.84 -7.44 20.52
CA LEU A 221 10.20 -7.99 20.48
C LEU A 221 11.11 -7.19 19.55
N VAL A 222 10.60 -6.77 18.41
CA VAL A 222 11.42 -6.03 17.45
C VAL A 222 11.52 -4.55 17.77
N LEU A 223 10.50 -3.95 18.39
CA LEU A 223 10.61 -2.62 18.99
C LEU A 223 11.69 -2.62 20.08
N GLN A 224 11.80 -3.68 20.89
CA GLN A 224 12.87 -3.84 21.87
C GLN A 224 14.26 -3.96 21.22
N ASP A 225 14.40 -4.76 20.16
CA ASP A 225 15.68 -4.89 19.44
C ASP A 225 16.06 -3.60 18.70
N ALA A 226 15.09 -2.87 18.16
CA ALA A 226 15.30 -1.54 17.58
C ALA A 226 15.80 -0.54 18.63
N ARG A 227 15.22 -0.54 19.84
CA ARG A 227 15.69 0.29 20.96
C ARG A 227 17.12 -0.06 21.39
N ARG A 228 17.51 -1.33 21.37
CA ARG A 228 18.91 -1.75 21.65
C ARG A 228 19.90 -1.22 20.60
N MET A 229 19.47 -1.02 19.36
CA MET A 229 20.32 -0.44 18.31
C MET A 229 20.56 1.06 18.45
N ARG A 230 19.78 1.79 19.26
CA ARG A 230 19.96 3.24 19.48
C ARG A 230 21.40 3.61 19.85
N GLY A 231 22.09 2.77 20.62
CA GLY A 231 23.47 3.02 21.05
C GLY A 231 24.51 3.04 19.92
N ASN A 232 24.16 2.53 18.74
CA ASN A 232 25.05 2.43 17.57
C ASN A 232 24.64 3.36 16.42
N LEU A 233 23.65 4.24 16.62
CA LEU A 233 23.13 5.14 15.60
C LEU A 233 23.58 6.59 15.85
N GLY A 234 23.69 7.35 14.75
CA GLY A 234 23.85 8.80 14.84
C GLY A 234 22.57 9.45 15.38
N ARG A 235 22.68 10.66 15.94
CA ARG A 235 21.56 11.36 16.57
C ARG A 235 20.34 11.52 15.65
N ASP A 236 20.55 11.90 14.39
CA ASP A 236 19.47 12.06 13.40
C ASP A 236 18.79 10.73 13.05
N ASP A 237 19.53 9.63 13.13
CA ASP A 237 19.04 8.29 12.83
C ASP A 237 18.28 7.70 14.01
N VAL A 238 18.63 8.07 15.25
CA VAL A 238 17.80 7.79 16.43
C VAL A 238 16.44 8.45 16.30
N TYR A 239 16.39 9.74 15.90
CA TYR A 239 15.11 10.43 15.71
C TYR A 239 14.25 9.78 14.62
N LYS A 240 14.82 9.44 13.46
CA LYS A 240 14.09 8.75 12.39
C LYS A 240 13.62 7.35 12.79
N LEU A 241 14.44 6.63 13.55
CA LEU A 241 14.06 5.34 14.07
C LEU A 241 12.88 5.48 15.04
N ASP A 242 12.93 6.43 15.96
CA ASP A 242 11.86 6.67 16.92
C ASP A 242 10.55 7.06 16.24
N GLU A 243 10.59 8.02 15.30
CA GLU A 243 9.43 8.41 14.48
C GLU A 243 8.81 7.21 13.76
N TYR A 244 9.64 6.35 13.18
CA TYR A 244 9.18 5.14 12.52
C TYR A 244 8.54 4.14 13.49
N LEU A 245 9.18 3.87 14.63
CA LEU A 245 8.65 2.93 15.62
C LEU A 245 7.32 3.42 16.20
N ASP A 246 7.19 4.73 16.43
CA ASP A 246 5.95 5.36 16.88
C ASP A 246 4.88 5.26 15.79
N ALA A 247 5.20 5.53 14.52
CA ALA A 247 4.26 5.40 13.41
C ALA A 247 3.72 3.97 13.26
N VAL A 248 4.59 2.96 13.33
CA VAL A 248 4.17 1.54 13.27
C VAL A 248 3.20 1.21 14.41
N ARG A 249 3.52 1.65 15.63
CA ARG A 249 2.69 1.39 16.81
C ARG A 249 1.35 2.12 16.75
N THR A 250 1.33 3.35 16.24
CA THR A 250 0.10 4.12 16.04
C THR A 250 -0.80 3.43 15.01
N VAL A 251 -0.25 2.95 13.89
CA VAL A 251 -1.03 2.23 12.87
C VAL A 251 -1.58 0.93 13.44
N GLU A 252 -0.77 0.13 14.12
CA GLU A 252 -1.24 -1.12 14.75
C GLU A 252 -2.35 -0.85 15.78
N SER A 253 -2.17 0.13 16.66
CA SER A 253 -3.17 0.47 17.69
C SER A 253 -4.50 0.90 17.08
N ARG A 254 -4.48 1.61 15.94
CA ARG A 254 -5.69 2.00 15.21
C ARG A 254 -6.39 0.80 14.57
N ILE A 255 -5.63 -0.14 14.02
CA ILE A 255 -6.18 -1.40 13.50
C ILE A 255 -6.86 -2.17 14.64
N GLU A 256 -6.18 -2.36 15.77
CA GLU A 256 -6.73 -3.07 16.93
C GLU A 256 -7.98 -2.40 17.50
N PHE A 257 -7.98 -1.07 17.62
CA PHE A 257 -9.13 -0.33 18.09
C PHE A 257 -10.33 -0.46 17.14
N SER A 258 -10.08 -0.43 15.83
CA SER A 258 -11.13 -0.66 14.83
C SER A 258 -11.69 -2.08 14.90
N GLU A 259 -10.83 -3.10 15.05
CA GLU A 259 -11.23 -4.50 15.21
C GLU A 259 -12.09 -4.70 16.48
N GLN A 260 -11.72 -4.06 17.59
CA GLN A 260 -12.46 -4.09 18.85
C GLN A 260 -13.84 -3.44 18.72
N GLN A 261 -13.91 -2.23 18.17
CA GLN A 261 -15.19 -1.56 17.94
C GLN A 261 -16.13 -2.38 17.06
N ALA A 262 -15.60 -3.00 16.00
CA ALA A 262 -16.39 -3.89 15.16
C ALA A 262 -16.93 -5.11 15.91
N ALA A 263 -16.08 -5.76 16.72
CA ALA A 263 -16.49 -6.90 17.53
C ALA A 263 -17.58 -6.50 18.54
N GLU A 264 -17.45 -5.35 19.19
CA GLU A 264 -18.45 -4.81 20.11
C GLU A 264 -19.78 -4.52 19.41
N LEU A 265 -19.74 -3.92 18.21
CA LEU A 265 -20.94 -3.63 17.40
C LEU A 265 -21.63 -4.91 16.90
N GLN A 266 -20.87 -5.96 16.58
CA GLN A 266 -21.41 -7.26 16.18
C GLN A 266 -22.06 -8.01 17.35
N VAL A 267 -21.46 -7.94 18.55
CA VAL A 267 -22.00 -8.56 19.77
C VAL A 267 -23.24 -7.82 20.29
N SER A 268 -23.30 -6.49 20.13
CA SER A 268 -24.42 -5.69 20.63
C SER A 268 -25.70 -5.77 19.76
N ARG A 269 -25.69 -6.48 18.62
CA ARG A 269 -26.79 -6.46 17.63
C ARG A 269 -27.35 -7.82 17.22
N LEU A 270 -26.82 -8.95 17.70
CA LEU A 270 -27.12 -10.28 17.13
C LEU A 270 -27.27 -11.40 18.17
N SER A 271 -28.12 -12.39 17.87
CA SER A 271 -28.22 -13.64 18.65
C SER A 271 -27.04 -14.59 18.37
N PRO A 272 -26.73 -15.57 19.25
CA PRO A 272 -25.62 -16.51 19.06
C PRO A 272 -25.66 -17.29 17.74
N GLU A 273 -26.85 -17.52 17.18
CA GLU A 273 -27.08 -18.22 15.91
C GLU A 273 -26.76 -17.33 14.70
N GLN A 274 -26.97 -16.02 14.81
CA GLN A 274 -26.62 -15.03 13.78
C GLN A 274 -25.10 -14.77 13.76
N LEU A 275 -24.44 -14.84 14.91
CA LEU A 275 -22.99 -14.71 15.04
C LEU A 275 -22.23 -15.82 14.29
N ALA A 276 -22.80 -17.03 14.21
CA ALA A 276 -22.21 -18.18 13.52
C ALA A 276 -22.30 -18.10 11.97
N GLN A 277 -23.14 -17.20 11.44
CA GLN A 277 -23.34 -17.00 10.00
C GLN A 277 -22.69 -15.72 9.46
N LEU A 278 -22.15 -14.88 10.33
CA LEU A 278 -21.41 -13.69 9.93
C LEU A 278 -20.11 -14.11 9.23
N LYS A 279 -20.02 -13.85 7.93
CA LYS A 279 -18.73 -13.52 7.33
C LYS A 279 -18.27 -12.23 8.00
N PRO A 280 -16.98 -12.04 8.31
CA PRO A 280 -16.49 -10.81 8.92
C PRO A 280 -16.93 -9.63 8.05
N GLU A 281 -18.00 -8.94 8.49
CA GLU A 281 -18.46 -7.76 7.80
C GLU A 281 -17.41 -6.69 8.01
N PHE A 282 -17.02 -6.08 6.90
CA PHE A 282 -16.02 -5.04 6.75
C PHE A 282 -16.09 -4.03 7.89
N SER A 283 -15.09 -4.07 8.77
CA SER A 283 -15.29 -3.76 10.20
C SER A 283 -14.84 -2.33 10.59
N ALA A 284 -14.18 -1.63 9.67
CA ALA A 284 -13.71 -0.27 9.88
C ALA A 284 -14.59 0.75 9.12
N ASP A 285 -14.89 1.89 9.76
CA ASP A 285 -15.42 3.07 9.07
C ASP A 285 -14.57 3.34 7.82
N PHE A 286 -15.22 3.59 6.68
CA PHE A 286 -14.53 3.79 5.41
C PHE A 286 -13.41 4.83 5.51
N ARG A 287 -13.63 5.92 6.26
CA ARG A 287 -12.63 6.96 6.49
C ARG A 287 -11.41 6.42 7.25
N ASP A 288 -11.65 5.66 8.31
CA ASP A 288 -10.58 5.10 9.13
C ASP A 288 -9.77 4.08 8.35
N ARG A 289 -10.44 3.23 7.58
CA ARG A 289 -9.80 2.27 6.69
C ARG A 289 -8.96 2.95 5.61
N LEU A 290 -9.52 3.94 4.92
CA LEU A 290 -8.79 4.72 3.91
C LEU A 290 -7.51 5.31 4.51
N SER A 291 -7.61 5.88 5.71
CA SER A 291 -6.49 6.47 6.43
C SER A 291 -5.44 5.42 6.82
N MET A 292 -5.86 4.30 7.41
CA MET A 292 -4.95 3.20 7.80
C MET A 292 -4.22 2.60 6.59
N MET A 293 -4.91 2.43 5.46
CA MET A 293 -4.30 1.89 4.24
C MET A 293 -3.26 2.86 3.65
N LEU A 294 -3.53 4.18 3.70
CA LEU A 294 -2.54 5.19 3.32
C LEU A 294 -1.31 5.19 4.24
N ASP A 295 -1.52 5.06 5.55
CA ASP A 295 -0.41 4.97 6.51
C ASP A 295 0.44 3.71 6.26
N LEU A 296 -0.18 2.57 5.96
CA LEU A 296 0.50 1.33 5.60
C LEU A 296 1.32 1.48 4.31
N LEU A 297 0.83 2.24 3.32
CA LEU A 297 1.58 2.58 2.11
C LEU A 297 2.84 3.39 2.42
N VAL A 298 2.73 4.39 3.30
CA VAL A 298 3.86 5.19 3.76
C VAL A 298 4.90 4.31 4.47
N LEU A 299 4.47 3.45 5.40
CA LEU A 299 5.35 2.50 6.09
C LEU A 299 6.03 1.53 5.13
N ALA A 300 5.31 1.03 4.12
CA ALA A 300 5.86 0.13 3.12
C ALA A 300 7.01 0.78 2.32
N PHE A 301 6.88 2.07 2.00
CA PHE A 301 7.94 2.84 1.32
C PHE A 301 9.09 3.21 2.24
N GLN A 302 8.82 3.67 3.46
CA GLN A 302 9.86 4.02 4.44
C GLN A 302 10.78 2.82 4.71
N THR A 303 10.21 1.62 4.82
CA THR A 303 10.93 0.37 5.07
C THR A 303 11.50 -0.30 3.82
N ASN A 304 11.22 0.25 2.63
CA ASN A 304 11.52 -0.36 1.33
C ASN A 304 11.05 -1.84 1.29
N THR A 305 9.88 -2.12 1.88
CA THR A 305 9.22 -3.43 1.83
C THR A 305 8.52 -3.63 0.49
N THR A 306 8.08 -2.55 -0.12
CA THR A 306 7.76 -2.46 -1.56
C THR A 306 8.25 -1.13 -2.11
N ARG A 307 8.32 -1.02 -3.43
CA ARG A 307 8.57 0.24 -4.15
C ARG A 307 7.41 0.63 -5.06
N VAL A 308 6.43 -0.25 -5.26
CA VAL A 308 5.28 0.01 -6.12
C VAL A 308 4.00 -0.28 -5.35
N CYS A 309 3.14 0.74 -5.27
CA CYS A 309 1.81 0.61 -4.70
C CYS A 309 0.74 1.05 -5.69
N SER A 310 -0.39 0.36 -5.69
CA SER A 310 -1.61 0.77 -6.37
C SER A 310 -2.74 0.72 -5.36
N MET A 311 -3.45 1.83 -5.17
CA MET A 311 -4.55 1.92 -4.21
C MET A 311 -5.82 2.41 -4.90
N MET A 312 -6.90 1.65 -4.73
CA MET A 312 -8.24 2.13 -5.02
C MET A 312 -8.81 2.82 -3.79
N LEU A 313 -8.97 4.13 -3.84
CA LEU A 313 -9.63 4.92 -2.78
C LEU A 313 -11.13 4.62 -2.71
N GLY A 314 -11.69 4.03 -3.77
CA GLY A 314 -13.03 3.47 -3.81
C GLY A 314 -13.24 2.68 -5.11
N ASN A 315 -14.33 1.91 -5.16
CA ASN A 315 -14.76 1.18 -6.35
C ASN A 315 -15.42 2.11 -7.36
N GLY A 316 -15.28 1.81 -8.65
CA GLY A 316 -15.97 2.51 -9.75
C GLY A 316 -17.49 2.47 -9.61
N VAL A 317 -18.03 1.45 -8.94
CA VAL A 317 -19.41 1.41 -8.46
C VAL A 317 -19.38 1.18 -6.96
N SER A 318 -19.70 2.23 -6.22
CA SER A 318 -19.72 2.23 -4.76
C SER A 318 -21.03 2.82 -4.25
N SER A 319 -21.44 2.34 -3.08
CA SER A 319 -22.56 2.90 -2.31
C SER A 319 -22.03 3.65 -1.08
N GLN A 320 -20.73 3.99 -1.09
CA GLN A 320 -20.07 4.63 0.03
C GLN A 320 -20.62 6.03 0.28
N SER A 321 -20.94 6.29 1.54
CA SER A 321 -21.36 7.58 2.04
C SER A 321 -20.15 8.43 2.44
N PHE A 322 -20.19 9.72 2.10
CA PHE A 322 -19.17 10.71 2.45
C PHE A 322 -19.68 11.80 3.41
N HIS A 323 -20.77 11.55 4.13
CA HIS A 323 -21.40 12.52 5.06
C HIS A 323 -20.49 12.93 6.24
N PHE A 324 -19.38 12.23 6.45
CA PHE A 324 -18.34 12.64 7.40
C PHE A 324 -17.55 13.87 6.93
N LEU A 325 -17.69 14.28 5.66
CA LEU A 325 -17.14 15.52 5.14
C LEU A 325 -18.10 16.67 5.40
N GLU A 326 -17.55 17.76 5.91
CA GLU A 326 -18.32 18.99 6.12
C GLU A 326 -18.95 19.48 4.80
N GLY A 327 -20.25 19.76 4.83
CA GLY A 327 -21.01 20.23 3.67
C GLY A 327 -21.53 19.14 2.73
N VAL A 328 -21.39 17.85 3.07
CA VAL A 328 -22.00 16.73 2.32
C VAL A 328 -23.27 16.27 3.04
N THR A 329 -24.41 16.33 2.34
CA THR A 329 -25.75 15.99 2.84
C THR A 329 -26.43 14.91 2.01
#